data_AF-A0A7C7L624-F1
#
_entry.id   AF-A0A7C7L624-F1
#
_cell.length_a   1.000
_cell.length_b   1.000
_cell.length_c   1.000
_cell.angle_alpha   90.00
_cell.angle_beta   90.00
_cell.angle_gamma   90.00
#
_symmetry.space_group_name_H-M   'P 1'
#
loop_
_entity.id
_entity.type
_entity.pdbx_description
1 polymer ?
#
loop_
_entity_poly.entity_id
_entity_poly.type
_entity_poly.pdbx_seq_one_letter_code
_entity_poly.pdbx_strand_id
1 'polypeptide(L)'
;MPMTESVVAPRTLISKQLWMYSSAAVSGVFGTIESGDRVIELLNIAKSAAARDVGSGRAVTPAVNIDGVAGVWRTNRHGGLLGGMFGARYAGADRLRSEIDVANRLIALRINTPQVLLAVAVRDGMYWNQHLVTTEVEGAVTLFDARDDEQAMRAAGCCLSQLFDAGYYSTDLHPRNMLWVAATQQVWVIDLAGAKMLDKALTVQQRAARMKRFERFFIKHAGQMPSAIAVLREGLNS
;
A
#
# COMPACT_ATOMS: atom_id res chain seq x y z
N MET A 1 20.93 40.21 24.70
CA MET A 1 21.04 40.83 23.35
C MET A 1 22.53 40.94 23.02
N PRO A 2 22.95 40.67 21.78
CA PRO A 2 23.28 39.32 21.29
C PRO A 2 24.70 39.26 20.69
N MET A 3 25.19 38.06 20.36
CA MET A 3 25.91 37.82 19.10
C MET A 3 25.93 36.31 18.85
N THR A 4 24.92 35.83 18.14
CA THR A 4 24.95 34.54 17.46
C THR A 4 25.33 34.85 16.02
N GLU A 5 26.55 34.51 15.61
CA GLU A 5 26.95 34.56 14.20
C GLU A 5 26.13 33.54 13.42
N SER A 6 25.29 34.03 12.50
CA SER A 6 24.68 33.21 11.47
C SER A 6 25.69 32.97 10.36
N VAL A 7 26.17 31.73 10.22
CA VAL A 7 26.90 31.32 9.02
C VAL A 7 25.89 31.21 7.88
N VAL A 8 25.91 32.19 6.97
CA VAL A 8 25.12 32.18 5.73
C VAL A 8 25.77 31.20 4.77
N ALA A 9 25.14 30.04 4.58
CA ALA A 9 25.51 29.10 3.53
C ALA A 9 25.14 29.66 2.15
N PRO A 10 25.97 29.45 1.11
CA PRO A 10 25.76 30.06 -0.20
C PRO A 10 24.53 29.49 -0.91
N ARG A 11 23.79 30.37 -1.61
CA ARG A 11 22.66 30.02 -2.49
C ARG A 11 23.17 29.28 -3.73
N THR A 12 22.97 27.95 -3.75
CA THR A 12 22.98 27.14 -4.99
C THR A 12 21.74 26.25 -5.04
N LEU A 13 21.15 26.14 -6.23
CA LEU A 13 19.82 25.61 -6.53
C LEU A 13 19.56 24.15 -6.07
N ILE A 14 18.27 23.90 -5.77
CA ILE A 14 17.54 22.63 -5.54
C ILE A 14 17.41 22.22 -4.05
N SER A 15 16.54 22.92 -3.32
CA SER A 15 15.99 22.41 -2.05
C SER A 15 15.08 21.20 -2.36
N LYS A 16 15.49 19.99 -1.97
CA LYS A 16 14.60 18.82 -2.00
C LYS A 16 13.57 18.96 -0.88
N GLN A 17 12.28 18.91 -1.21
CA GLN A 17 11.21 18.91 -0.19
C GLN A 17 10.94 17.48 0.26
N LEU A 18 10.87 17.26 1.57
CA LEU A 18 10.69 15.95 2.17
C LEU A 18 9.43 15.92 3.04
N TRP A 19 8.66 14.85 2.91
CA TRP A 19 7.58 14.48 3.83
C TRP A 19 7.79 13.04 4.29
N MET A 20 7.60 12.76 5.58
CA MET A 20 7.86 11.45 6.17
C MET A 20 6.84 11.09 7.26
N TYR A 21 6.56 9.80 7.39
CA TYR A 21 5.77 9.17 8.46
C TYR A 21 6.49 7.90 8.92
N SER A 22 6.57 7.65 10.24
CA SER A 22 7.10 6.41 10.85
C SER A 22 6.19 5.97 11.99
N SER A 23 5.94 4.67 12.14
CA SER A 23 5.14 4.11 13.25
C SER A 23 5.98 3.62 14.43
N ALA A 24 7.29 3.44 14.26
CA ALA A 24 8.21 3.09 15.34
C ALA A 24 8.70 4.36 16.07
N ALA A 25 8.21 4.55 17.30
CA ALA A 25 8.76 5.45 18.34
C ALA A 25 9.00 6.94 17.99
N VAL A 26 8.31 7.56 17.02
CA VAL A 26 8.35 9.02 16.84
C VAL A 26 6.98 9.59 16.46
N SER A 27 6.48 10.48 17.31
CA SER A 27 5.45 11.49 17.02
C SER A 27 5.61 12.00 15.60
N GLY A 28 4.62 11.79 14.73
CA GLY A 28 4.70 12.14 13.31
C GLY A 28 5.39 13.48 13.07
N VAL A 29 6.56 13.46 12.43
CA VAL A 29 7.24 14.70 12.03
C VAL A 29 6.49 15.25 10.81
N PHE A 30 5.55 16.15 11.07
CA PHE A 30 4.94 16.96 10.04
C PHE A 30 5.82 18.18 9.78
N GLY A 31 6.70 18.10 8.79
CA GLY A 31 7.53 19.24 8.41
C GLY A 31 8.31 19.04 7.12
N THR A 32 8.61 20.15 6.45
CA THR A 32 9.65 20.21 5.41
C THR A 32 11.00 20.11 6.11
N ILE A 33 11.70 19.00 5.95
CA ILE A 33 13.04 18.83 6.52
C ILE A 33 14.06 19.44 5.55
N GLU A 34 14.74 20.51 5.96
CA GLU A 34 15.73 21.23 5.14
C GLU A 34 17.12 20.58 5.12
N SER A 35 17.39 19.57 5.97
CA SER A 35 18.60 18.74 5.88
C SER A 35 18.24 17.28 5.55
N GLY A 36 18.35 16.95 4.26
CA GLY A 36 17.95 15.66 3.70
C GLY A 36 18.85 14.48 4.06
N ASP A 37 19.97 14.69 4.75
CA ASP A 37 21.05 13.71 4.86
C ASP A 37 20.63 12.46 5.65
N ARG A 38 19.94 12.59 6.79
CA ARG A 38 19.57 11.44 7.63
C ARG A 38 18.44 10.58 7.06
N VAL A 39 17.51 11.16 6.31
CA VAL A 39 16.42 10.41 5.65
C VAL A 39 16.88 9.80 4.34
N ILE A 40 17.74 10.49 3.58
CA ILE A 40 18.41 9.91 2.42
C ILE A 40 19.35 8.78 2.87
N GLU A 41 20.05 8.94 3.99
CA GLU A 41 20.85 7.90 4.62
C GLU A 41 19.98 6.72 5.07
N LEU A 42 18.86 6.92 5.77
CA LEU A 42 17.93 5.82 6.11
C LEU A 42 17.32 5.14 4.88
N LEU A 43 16.98 5.88 3.83
CA LEU A 43 16.52 5.31 2.55
C LEU A 43 17.65 4.58 1.82
N ASN A 44 18.90 5.05 1.90
CA ASN A 44 20.05 4.41 1.29
C ASN A 44 20.47 3.16 2.08
N ILE A 45 20.45 3.22 3.42
CA ILE A 45 20.64 2.10 4.33
C ILE A 45 19.57 1.05 4.07
N ALA A 46 18.29 1.45 4.01
CA ALA A 46 17.20 0.53 3.63
C ALA A 46 17.43 -0.06 2.24
N LYS A 47 17.93 0.73 1.26
CA LYS A 47 18.20 0.23 -0.12
C LYS A 47 19.34 -0.78 -0.12
N SER A 48 20.35 -0.55 0.71
CA SER A 48 21.49 -1.45 0.86
C SER A 48 21.21 -2.66 1.76
N ALA A 49 20.24 -2.56 2.67
CA ALA A 49 19.82 -3.61 3.60
C ALA A 49 18.74 -4.54 3.04
N ALA A 50 18.23 -4.24 1.84
CA ALA A 50 17.41 -5.13 1.02
C ALA A 50 18.21 -6.39 0.61
N ALA A 51 18.41 -7.29 1.56
CA ALA A 51 19.25 -8.48 1.41
C ALA A 51 18.47 -9.74 1.02
N ARG A 52 17.13 -9.65 0.91
CA ARG A 52 16.27 -10.76 0.49
C ARG A 52 15.10 -10.27 -0.37
N ASP A 53 14.86 -11.01 -1.44
CA ASP A 53 13.72 -10.87 -2.33
C ASP A 53 12.53 -11.65 -1.75
N VAL A 54 11.39 -10.99 -1.53
CA VAL A 54 10.14 -11.66 -1.14
C VAL A 54 9.15 -11.65 -2.31
N GLY A 55 8.60 -12.83 -2.62
CA GLY A 55 7.56 -13.07 -3.62
C GLY A 55 7.98 -13.97 -4.80
N SER A 56 7.03 -14.72 -5.37
CA SER A 56 7.20 -15.45 -6.63
C SER A 56 6.50 -14.73 -7.78
N GLY A 57 7.25 -14.06 -8.67
CA GLY A 57 6.71 -13.37 -9.85
C GLY A 57 7.40 -12.04 -10.20
N ARG A 58 6.80 -11.27 -11.13
CA ARG A 58 7.38 -10.09 -11.83
C ARG A 58 7.61 -8.82 -10.97
N ALA A 59 7.50 -8.91 -9.65
CA ALA A 59 7.73 -7.79 -8.73
C ALA A 59 8.39 -8.31 -7.45
N VAL A 60 9.70 -8.54 -7.54
CA VAL A 60 10.58 -8.74 -6.40
C VAL A 60 10.42 -7.54 -5.47
N THR A 61 9.93 -7.76 -4.24
CA THR A 61 9.75 -6.68 -3.27
C THR A 61 10.81 -6.81 -2.16
N PRO A 62 11.64 -5.79 -1.93
CA PRO A 62 12.64 -5.82 -0.87
C PRO A 62 12.03 -6.04 0.51
N ALA A 63 12.48 -7.08 1.22
CA ALA A 63 12.27 -7.18 2.66
C ALA A 63 13.23 -6.23 3.38
N VAL A 64 12.71 -5.49 4.34
CA VAL A 64 13.47 -4.59 5.22
C VAL A 64 13.14 -4.92 6.67
N ASN A 65 14.09 -4.73 7.58
CA ASN A 65 13.84 -4.83 9.01
C ASN A 65 13.87 -3.40 9.59
N ILE A 66 12.76 -2.97 10.19
CA ILE A 66 12.64 -1.67 10.88
C ILE A 66 12.41 -1.96 12.36
N ASP A 67 13.40 -1.66 13.20
CA ASP A 67 13.34 -1.82 14.66
C ASP A 67 12.89 -3.22 15.12
N GLY A 68 13.35 -4.27 14.42
CA GLY A 68 13.01 -5.67 14.72
C GLY A 68 11.75 -6.17 14.03
N VAL A 69 11.02 -5.31 13.30
CA VAL A 69 9.81 -5.68 12.56
C VAL A 69 10.15 -5.92 11.09
N ALA A 70 9.79 -7.10 10.58
CA ALA A 70 9.90 -7.41 9.16
C ALA A 70 8.90 -6.58 8.35
N GLY A 71 9.38 -5.95 7.29
CA GLY A 71 8.63 -5.04 6.45
C GLY A 71 8.87 -5.28 4.97
N VAL A 72 7.88 -4.91 4.16
CA VAL A 72 7.88 -5.01 2.71
C VAL A 72 7.97 -3.60 2.16
N TRP A 73 9.03 -3.32 1.41
CA TRP A 73 9.24 -1.99 0.83
C TRP A 73 8.80 -1.91 -0.63
N ARG A 74 7.84 -1.03 -0.91
CA ARG A 74 7.53 -0.58 -2.26
C ARG A 74 7.98 0.85 -2.55
N THR A 75 8.52 1.05 -3.74
CA THR A 75 8.70 2.38 -4.32
C THR A 75 7.61 2.62 -5.33
N ASN A 76 6.74 3.59 -5.07
CA ASN A 76 5.74 4.04 -6.03
C ASN A 76 6.45 4.91 -7.08
N ARG A 77 6.91 4.27 -8.16
CA ARG A 77 7.43 4.97 -9.35
C ARG A 77 6.32 5.09 -10.38
N HIS A 78 6.07 6.29 -10.91
CA HIS A 78 5.24 6.44 -12.11
C HIS A 78 5.99 5.88 -13.32
N GLY A 79 5.45 4.84 -13.95
CA GLY A 79 6.04 4.27 -15.17
C GLY A 79 5.22 3.12 -15.76
N GLY A 80 4.26 3.46 -16.62
CA GLY A 80 3.54 2.52 -17.49
C GLY A 80 2.93 3.26 -18.68
N LEU A 81 2.89 2.61 -19.84
CA LEU A 81 2.71 3.13 -21.22
C LEU A 81 1.49 4.05 -21.52
N LEU A 82 0.69 4.43 -20.52
CA LEU A 82 -0.46 5.35 -20.64
C LEU A 82 -0.31 6.64 -19.81
N GLY A 83 0.85 6.87 -19.17
CA GLY A 83 1.17 8.12 -18.47
C GLY A 83 1.45 9.33 -19.39
N GLY A 84 1.36 9.16 -20.71
CA GLY A 84 1.80 10.14 -21.71
C GLY A 84 0.82 11.27 -22.06
N MET A 85 -0.47 11.20 -21.67
CA MET A 85 -1.47 12.21 -22.09
C MET A 85 -2.18 12.95 -20.96
N PHE A 86 -2.15 12.44 -19.73
CA PHE A 86 -2.66 13.17 -18.55
C PHE A 86 -1.58 13.19 -17.48
N GLY A 87 -0.76 14.24 -17.56
CA GLY A 87 0.33 14.66 -16.68
C GLY A 87 0.67 13.74 -15.51
N ALA A 88 1.88 13.19 -15.56
CA ALA A 88 2.61 12.67 -14.41
C ALA A 88 2.65 13.69 -13.25
N ARG A 89 1.68 13.67 -12.34
CA ARG A 89 1.57 14.67 -11.28
C ARG A 89 0.83 14.12 -10.06
N TYR A 90 1.57 13.66 -9.05
CA TYR A 90 1.10 13.90 -7.68
C TYR A 90 1.63 15.27 -7.28
N ALA A 91 0.74 16.18 -6.89
CA ALA A 91 1.12 17.52 -6.45
C ALA A 91 1.82 17.53 -5.07
N GLY A 92 1.88 16.39 -4.38
CA GLY A 92 2.42 16.28 -3.03
C GLY A 92 2.34 14.87 -2.45
N ALA A 93 2.46 14.79 -1.12
CA ALA A 93 2.43 13.56 -0.33
C ALA A 93 1.02 12.98 -0.10
N ASP A 94 -0.03 13.61 -0.63
CA ASP A 94 -1.42 13.31 -0.26
C ASP A 94 -1.86 11.89 -0.59
N ARG A 95 -1.28 11.25 -1.62
CA ARG A 95 -1.53 9.84 -1.90
C ARG A 95 -1.04 8.93 -0.78
N LEU A 96 0.17 9.15 -0.26
CA LEU A 96 0.70 8.37 0.86
C LEU A 96 -0.08 8.66 2.14
N ARG A 97 -0.46 9.92 2.39
CA ARG A 97 -1.34 10.28 3.52
C ARG A 97 -2.66 9.53 3.45
N SER A 98 -3.35 9.60 2.31
CA SER A 98 -4.61 8.90 2.09
C SER A 98 -4.47 7.39 2.28
N GLU A 99 -3.36 6.80 1.82
CA GLU A 99 -3.10 5.37 1.98
C GLU A 99 -2.87 4.98 3.45
N ILE A 100 -2.14 5.80 4.21
CA ILE A 100 -1.97 5.64 5.67
C ILE A 100 -3.31 5.77 6.39
N ASP A 101 -4.10 6.78 6.05
CA ASP A 101 -5.40 7.03 6.69
C ASP A 101 -6.36 5.85 6.46
N VAL A 102 -6.39 5.31 5.24
CA VAL A 102 -7.16 4.11 4.92
C VAL A 102 -6.64 2.91 5.71
N ALA A 103 -5.32 2.66 5.73
CA ALA A 103 -4.73 1.55 6.48
C ALA A 103 -5.09 1.62 7.98
N ASN A 104 -4.91 2.78 8.60
CA ASN A 104 -5.23 3.01 10.01
C ASN A 104 -6.71 2.80 10.30
N ARG A 105 -7.60 3.24 9.41
CA ARG A 105 -9.05 3.06 9.58
C ARG A 105 -9.46 1.59 9.43
N LEU A 106 -8.86 0.84 8.51
CA LEU A 106 -9.07 -0.61 8.40
C LEU A 106 -8.58 -1.36 9.65
N ILE A 107 -7.39 -1.03 10.16
CA ILE A 107 -6.85 -1.61 11.40
C ILE A 107 -7.77 -1.31 12.59
N ALA A 108 -8.25 -0.08 12.72
CA ALA A 108 -9.18 0.30 13.78
C ALA A 108 -10.52 -0.48 13.70
N LEU A 109 -10.94 -0.85 12.49
CA LEU A 109 -12.12 -1.69 12.24
C LEU A 109 -11.83 -3.19 12.33
N ARG A 110 -10.60 -3.58 12.71
CA ARG A 110 -10.13 -4.98 12.76
C ARG A 110 -10.23 -5.70 11.42
N ILE A 111 -10.11 -4.96 10.32
CA ILE A 111 -9.97 -5.52 8.97
C ILE A 111 -8.49 -5.68 8.68
N ASN A 112 -8.08 -6.90 8.37
CA ASN A 112 -6.68 -7.25 8.19
C ASN A 112 -6.04 -6.49 7.03
N THR A 113 -5.06 -5.66 7.35
CA THR A 113 -4.20 -4.98 6.39
C THR A 113 -2.84 -4.75 7.03
N PRO A 114 -1.74 -4.77 6.26
CA PRO A 114 -0.42 -4.47 6.79
C PRO A 114 -0.35 -3.08 7.44
N GLN A 115 0.31 -2.99 8.59
CA GLN A 115 0.57 -1.69 9.22
C GLN A 115 1.60 -0.94 8.38
N VAL A 116 1.38 0.35 8.14
CA VAL A 116 2.41 1.21 7.55
C VAL A 116 3.50 1.45 8.59
N LEU A 117 4.73 1.02 8.28
CA LEU A 117 5.91 1.22 9.11
C LEU A 117 6.60 2.54 8.80
N LEU A 118 6.72 2.85 7.51
CA LEU A 118 7.39 4.05 7.02
C LEU A 118 6.71 4.53 5.74
N ALA A 119 6.48 5.83 5.60
CA ALA A 119 6.11 6.45 4.33
C ALA A 119 6.96 7.68 4.09
N VAL A 120 7.51 7.84 2.89
CA VAL A 120 8.36 8.96 2.54
C VAL A 120 8.00 9.49 1.16
N ALA A 121 7.82 10.80 1.02
CA ALA A 121 7.71 11.48 -0.26
C ALA A 121 8.85 12.50 -0.38
N VAL A 122 9.69 12.34 -1.41
CA VAL A 122 10.80 13.23 -1.72
C VAL A 122 10.52 13.95 -3.04
N ARG A 123 10.48 15.27 -3.01
CA ARG A 123 10.41 16.08 -4.22
C ARG A 123 11.79 16.19 -4.87
N ASP A 124 11.86 15.80 -6.13
CA ASP A 124 13.03 15.93 -6.99
C ASP A 124 12.63 16.68 -8.26
N GLY A 125 12.95 17.97 -8.34
CA GLY A 125 12.47 18.87 -9.40
C GLY A 125 10.95 19.06 -9.38
N MET A 126 10.27 18.74 -10.51
CA MET A 126 8.81 18.84 -10.65
C MET A 126 8.07 17.58 -10.15
N TYR A 127 8.77 16.52 -9.78
CA TYR A 127 8.18 15.22 -9.46
C TYR A 127 8.40 14.82 -7.98
N TRP A 128 7.54 13.93 -7.49
CA TRP A 128 7.66 13.35 -6.15
C TRP A 128 7.95 11.84 -6.27
N ASN A 129 9.01 11.39 -5.60
CA ASN A 129 9.32 9.99 -5.38
C ASN A 129 8.70 9.53 -4.07
N GLN A 130 7.88 8.48 -4.11
CA GLN A 130 7.15 7.98 -2.96
C GLN A 130 7.63 6.58 -2.58
N HIS A 131 7.95 6.40 -1.30
CA HIS A 131 8.38 5.15 -0.70
C HIS A 131 7.39 4.78 0.41
N LEU A 132 7.02 3.51 0.48
CA LEU A 132 6.17 2.99 1.55
C LEU A 132 6.72 1.64 2.00
N VAL A 133 6.91 1.49 3.30
CA VAL A 133 7.19 0.22 3.96
C VAL A 133 5.98 -0.15 4.81
N THR A 134 5.47 -1.36 4.63
CA THR A 134 4.44 -1.94 5.49
C THR A 134 4.98 -3.16 6.21
N THR A 135 4.33 -3.63 7.26
CA THR A 135 4.65 -4.94 7.86
C THR A 135 4.55 -6.04 6.81
N GLU A 136 5.42 -7.02 6.91
CA GLU A 136 5.30 -8.24 6.11
C GLU A 136 4.14 -9.11 6.62
N VAL A 137 3.43 -9.76 5.70
CA VAL A 137 2.44 -10.80 6.03
C VAL A 137 3.12 -12.13 5.76
N GLU A 138 3.65 -12.75 6.80
CA GLU A 138 4.46 -13.97 6.68
C GLU A 138 3.62 -15.16 6.19
N GLY A 139 4.22 -16.00 5.34
CA GLY A 139 3.59 -17.22 4.82
C GLY A 139 2.39 -16.98 3.90
N ALA A 140 2.21 -15.74 3.42
CA ALA A 140 1.08 -15.39 2.61
C ALA A 140 1.31 -15.65 1.11
N VAL A 141 0.26 -16.10 0.43
CA VAL A 141 0.21 -16.18 -1.05
C VAL A 141 -0.86 -15.24 -1.57
N THR A 142 -0.80 -14.81 -2.83
CA THR A 142 -1.90 -14.00 -3.36
C THR A 142 -3.17 -14.83 -3.47
N LEU A 143 -4.34 -14.21 -3.26
CA LEU A 143 -5.62 -14.89 -3.49
C LEU A 143 -5.76 -15.35 -4.94
N PHE A 144 -5.12 -14.65 -5.89
CA PHE A 144 -5.05 -15.12 -7.27
C PHE A 144 -4.37 -16.49 -7.38
N ASP A 145 -3.29 -16.72 -6.64
CA ASP A 145 -2.57 -18.00 -6.68
C ASP A 145 -3.32 -19.08 -5.88
N ALA A 146 -4.00 -18.71 -4.79
CA ALA A 146 -4.87 -19.59 -3.99
C ALA A 146 -6.33 -19.67 -4.52
N ARG A 147 -6.59 -19.31 -5.78
CA ARG A 147 -7.96 -19.14 -6.32
C ARG A 147 -8.80 -20.42 -6.36
N ASP A 148 -8.16 -21.58 -6.33
CA ASP A 148 -8.82 -22.89 -6.35
C ASP A 148 -8.96 -23.49 -4.93
N ASP A 149 -8.46 -22.80 -3.91
CA ASP A 149 -8.66 -23.13 -2.49
C ASP A 149 -10.00 -22.52 -2.02
N GLU A 150 -10.97 -23.39 -1.72
CA GLU A 150 -12.30 -22.97 -1.26
C GLU A 150 -12.26 -22.16 0.03
N GLN A 151 -11.32 -22.47 0.92
CA GLN A 151 -11.20 -21.77 2.18
C GLN A 151 -10.65 -20.36 1.98
N ALA A 152 -9.63 -20.21 1.13
CA ALA A 152 -9.11 -18.91 0.73
C ALA A 152 -10.22 -18.06 0.09
N MET A 153 -11.01 -18.65 -0.80
CA MET A 153 -12.12 -17.97 -1.48
C MET A 153 -13.25 -17.56 -0.52
N ARG A 154 -13.62 -18.42 0.45
CA ARG A 154 -14.60 -18.08 1.48
C ARG A 154 -14.13 -16.92 2.34
N ALA A 155 -12.91 -17.00 2.87
CA ALA A 155 -12.31 -15.96 3.69
C ALA A 155 -12.17 -14.63 2.94
N ALA A 156 -11.86 -14.69 1.64
CA ALA A 156 -11.84 -13.51 0.79
C ALA A 156 -13.22 -12.90 0.61
N GLY A 157 -14.26 -13.71 0.42
CA GLY A 157 -15.65 -13.26 0.41
C GLY A 157 -16.02 -12.50 1.68
N CYS A 158 -15.74 -13.08 2.85
CA CYS A 158 -15.99 -12.45 4.14
C CYS A 158 -15.22 -11.11 4.28
N CYS A 159 -13.93 -11.10 3.92
CA CYS A 159 -13.11 -9.89 3.95
C CYS A 159 -13.65 -8.80 3.01
N LEU A 160 -14.08 -9.16 1.79
CA LEU A 160 -14.70 -8.23 0.85
C LEU A 160 -16.02 -7.67 1.40
N SER A 161 -16.83 -8.48 2.07
CA SER A 161 -18.05 -8.03 2.74
C SER A 161 -17.74 -6.97 3.79
N GLN A 162 -16.80 -7.28 4.70
CA GLN A 162 -16.34 -6.34 5.74
C GLN A 162 -15.79 -5.03 5.15
N LEU A 163 -14.98 -5.11 4.08
CA LEU A 163 -14.48 -3.92 3.38
C LEU A 163 -15.63 -3.07 2.84
N PHE A 164 -16.62 -3.69 2.18
CA PHE A 164 -17.73 -2.98 1.59
C PHE A 164 -18.67 -2.38 2.64
N ASP A 165 -18.89 -3.07 3.75
CA ASP A 165 -19.65 -2.58 4.90
C ASP A 165 -18.95 -1.39 5.55
N ALA A 166 -17.62 -1.45 5.68
CA ALA A 166 -16.79 -0.37 6.20
C ALA A 166 -16.70 0.87 5.29
N GLY A 167 -17.26 0.81 4.09
CA GLY A 167 -17.18 1.90 3.12
C GLY A 167 -15.85 1.95 2.36
N TYR A 168 -15.05 0.88 2.38
CA TYR A 168 -13.82 0.80 1.59
C TYR A 168 -14.11 0.84 0.10
N TYR A 169 -13.56 1.85 -0.57
CA TYR A 169 -13.69 2.05 -2.00
C TYR A 169 -12.30 2.04 -2.63
N SER A 170 -12.07 1.11 -3.55
CA SER A 170 -10.93 1.16 -4.46
C SER A 170 -11.40 0.82 -5.86
N THR A 171 -10.91 1.58 -6.85
CA THR A 171 -11.14 1.20 -8.24
C THR A 171 -10.35 -0.04 -8.59
N ASP A 172 -9.19 -0.28 -7.98
CA ASP A 172 -8.24 -1.33 -8.37
C ASP A 172 -8.24 -2.56 -7.46
N LEU A 173 -9.31 -2.78 -6.70
CA LEU A 173 -9.44 -3.99 -5.90
C LEU A 173 -9.55 -5.23 -6.81
N HIS A 174 -8.60 -6.15 -6.67
CA HIS A 174 -8.52 -7.38 -7.45
C HIS A 174 -7.80 -8.50 -6.66
N PRO A 175 -7.89 -9.78 -7.06
CA PRO A 175 -7.33 -10.91 -6.31
C PRO A 175 -5.85 -10.83 -5.94
N ARG A 176 -5.01 -10.12 -6.72
CA ARG A 176 -3.59 -9.92 -6.33
C ARG A 176 -3.36 -8.89 -5.22
N ASN A 177 -4.38 -8.10 -4.86
CA ASN A 177 -4.33 -7.14 -3.76
C ASN A 177 -4.89 -7.77 -2.47
N MET A 178 -5.10 -9.08 -2.47
CA MET A 178 -5.49 -9.84 -1.29
C MET A 178 -4.48 -10.95 -1.07
N LEU A 179 -4.05 -11.10 0.17
CA LEU A 179 -3.11 -12.15 0.58
C LEU A 179 -3.85 -13.16 1.44
N TRP A 180 -3.66 -14.44 1.15
CA TRP A 180 -4.17 -15.58 1.90
C TRP A 180 -3.06 -16.16 2.78
N VAL A 181 -3.35 -16.34 4.06
CA VAL A 181 -2.46 -16.99 5.03
C VAL A 181 -3.12 -18.27 5.51
N ALA A 182 -2.69 -19.41 4.97
CA ALA A 182 -3.30 -20.71 5.28
C ALA A 182 -3.21 -21.08 6.77
N ALA A 183 -2.10 -20.73 7.44
CA ALA A 183 -1.88 -21.04 8.85
C ALA A 183 -2.87 -20.38 9.80
N THR A 184 -3.31 -19.15 9.49
CA THR A 184 -4.27 -18.40 10.31
C THR A 184 -5.67 -18.39 9.72
N GLN A 185 -5.82 -18.90 8.50
CA GLN A 185 -7.04 -18.88 7.71
C GLN A 185 -7.61 -17.47 7.50
N GLN A 186 -6.72 -16.49 7.37
CA GLN A 186 -7.07 -15.09 7.22
C GLN A 186 -6.71 -14.57 5.84
N VAL A 187 -7.56 -13.65 5.35
CA VAL A 187 -7.26 -12.84 4.18
C VAL A 187 -6.92 -11.42 4.62
N TRP A 188 -5.89 -10.86 4.00
CA TRP A 188 -5.38 -9.52 4.21
C TRP A 188 -5.57 -8.70 2.94
N VAL A 189 -6.01 -7.45 3.04
CA VAL A 189 -5.99 -6.51 1.92
C VAL A 189 -4.68 -5.73 1.91
N ILE A 190 -4.04 -5.67 0.75
CA ILE A 190 -2.80 -4.93 0.50
C ILE A 190 -3.00 -3.93 -0.63
N ASP A 191 -1.97 -3.12 -0.88
CA ASP A 191 -1.97 -2.09 -1.92
C ASP A 191 -3.22 -1.21 -1.91
N LEU A 192 -3.27 -0.31 -0.93
CA LEU A 192 -4.39 0.61 -0.72
C LEU A 192 -4.22 1.89 -1.55
N ALA A 193 -3.35 1.86 -2.57
CA ALA A 193 -2.91 3.06 -3.25
C ALA A 193 -4.02 3.61 -4.15
N GLY A 194 -4.62 4.73 -3.75
CA GLY A 194 -5.79 5.30 -4.41
C GLY A 194 -7.13 4.75 -3.89
N ALA A 195 -7.10 3.93 -2.84
CA ALA A 195 -8.29 3.59 -2.07
C ALA A 195 -8.76 4.78 -1.22
N LYS A 196 -10.03 4.73 -0.80
CA LYS A 196 -10.67 5.73 0.06
C LYS A 196 -11.64 5.04 1.01
N MET A 197 -11.84 5.64 2.18
CA MET A 197 -12.92 5.27 3.09
C MET A 197 -14.09 6.22 2.86
N LEU A 198 -15.24 5.68 2.46
CA LEU A 198 -16.50 6.43 2.41
C LEU A 198 -17.13 6.43 3.81
N ASP A 199 -17.88 7.48 4.15
CA ASP A 199 -18.59 7.56 5.45
C ASP A 199 -19.88 6.72 5.49
N LYS A 200 -20.01 5.77 4.56
CA LYS A 200 -21.13 4.84 4.46
C LYS A 200 -20.70 3.56 3.77
N ALA A 201 -21.42 2.48 4.06
CA ALA A 201 -21.30 1.22 3.34
C ALA A 201 -21.52 1.42 1.83
N LEU A 202 -20.85 0.57 1.04
CA LEU A 202 -21.03 0.56 -0.41
C LEU A 202 -22.45 0.10 -0.75
N THR A 203 -23.07 0.80 -1.70
CA THR A 203 -24.40 0.42 -2.21
C THR A 203 -24.35 -0.91 -2.95
N VAL A 204 -25.50 -1.58 -3.10
CA VAL A 204 -25.60 -2.84 -3.85
C VAL A 204 -25.01 -2.72 -5.26
N GLN A 205 -25.30 -1.62 -5.96
CA GLN A 205 -24.76 -1.35 -7.30
C GLN A 205 -23.22 -1.20 -7.29
N GLN A 206 -22.69 -0.53 -6.26
CA GLN A 206 -21.26 -0.35 -6.09
C GLN A 206 -20.54 -1.68 -5.79
N ARG A 207 -21.11 -2.51 -4.90
CA ARG A 207 -20.60 -3.86 -4.61
C ARG A 207 -20.59 -4.71 -5.87
N ALA A 208 -21.72 -4.77 -6.58
CA ALA A 208 -21.85 -5.54 -7.82
C ALA A 208 -20.83 -5.11 -8.90
N ALA A 209 -20.64 -3.80 -9.09
CA ALA A 209 -19.66 -3.28 -10.05
C ALA A 209 -18.22 -3.68 -9.69
N ARG A 210 -17.90 -3.68 -8.38
CA ARG A 210 -16.57 -4.08 -7.87
C ARG A 210 -16.36 -5.57 -8.01
N MET A 211 -17.34 -6.37 -7.64
CA MET A 211 -17.31 -7.82 -7.84
C MET A 211 -17.15 -8.20 -9.31
N LYS A 212 -17.86 -7.53 -10.22
CA LYS A 212 -17.67 -7.74 -11.66
C LYS A 212 -16.24 -7.46 -12.11
N ARG A 213 -15.59 -6.41 -11.60
CA ARG A 213 -14.18 -6.12 -11.91
C ARG A 213 -13.25 -7.18 -11.32
N PHE A 214 -13.50 -7.58 -10.08
CA PHE A 214 -12.74 -8.59 -9.35
C PHE A 214 -12.78 -9.95 -10.08
N GLU A 215 -13.96 -10.41 -10.47
CA GLU A 215 -14.17 -11.65 -11.23
C GLU A 215 -13.54 -11.59 -12.62
N ARG A 216 -13.69 -10.47 -13.33
CA ARG A 216 -13.06 -10.27 -14.65
C ARG A 216 -11.54 -10.37 -14.60
N PHE A 217 -10.92 -10.06 -13.46
CA PHE A 217 -9.48 -10.22 -13.29
C PHE A 217 -9.05 -11.68 -13.47
N PHE A 218 -9.80 -12.65 -12.95
CA PHE A 218 -9.51 -14.07 -13.15
C PHE A 218 -9.56 -14.45 -14.62
N ILE A 219 -10.64 -14.10 -15.32
CA ILE A 219 -10.76 -14.40 -16.76
C ILE A 219 -9.61 -13.79 -17.55
N LYS A 220 -9.26 -12.52 -17.26
CA LYS A 220 -8.18 -11.81 -17.96
C LYS A 220 -6.80 -12.47 -17.76
N HIS A 221 -6.52 -12.99 -16.57
CA HIS A 221 -5.17 -13.42 -16.19
C HIS A 221 -4.99 -14.94 -16.10
N ALA A 222 -6.07 -15.71 -15.93
CA ALA A 222 -6.08 -17.17 -15.88
C ALA A 222 -6.86 -17.80 -17.04
N GLY A 223 -7.52 -17.00 -17.89
CA GLY A 223 -8.32 -17.49 -19.03
C GLY A 223 -9.69 -18.05 -18.66
N GLN A 224 -9.93 -18.34 -17.39
CA GLN A 224 -11.16 -18.93 -16.87
C GLN A 224 -11.50 -18.42 -15.48
N MET A 225 -12.74 -18.68 -15.05
CA MET A 225 -13.16 -18.45 -13.67
C MET A 225 -12.66 -19.59 -12.77
N PRO A 226 -12.26 -19.34 -11.50
CA PRO A 226 -11.91 -20.41 -10.58
C PRO A 226 -13.12 -21.29 -10.25
N SER A 227 -12.89 -22.58 -9.99
CA SER A 227 -13.96 -23.50 -9.59
C SER A 227 -14.64 -23.06 -8.29
N ALA A 228 -13.85 -22.52 -7.36
CA ALA A 228 -14.29 -22.06 -6.04
C ALA A 228 -14.98 -20.67 -6.05
N ILE A 229 -15.34 -20.11 -7.21
CA ILE A 229 -15.93 -18.77 -7.27
C ILE A 229 -17.29 -18.66 -6.54
N ALA A 230 -18.08 -19.74 -6.54
CA ALA A 230 -19.35 -19.78 -5.81
C ALA A 230 -19.13 -19.57 -4.31
N VAL A 231 -18.08 -20.19 -3.76
CA VAL A 231 -17.69 -20.10 -2.35
C VAL A 231 -17.31 -18.67 -1.96
N LEU A 232 -16.63 -17.93 -2.84
CA LEU A 232 -16.36 -16.51 -2.61
C LEU A 232 -17.64 -15.69 -2.52
N ARG A 233 -18.62 -15.96 -3.38
CA ARG A 233 -19.91 -15.26 -3.36
C ARG A 233 -20.73 -15.58 -2.13
N GLU A 234 -20.64 -16.79 -1.59
CA GLU A 234 -21.26 -17.15 -0.30
C GLU A 234 -20.64 -16.33 0.84
N GLY A 235 -19.31 -16.28 0.93
CA GLY A 235 -18.61 -15.50 1.95
C GLY A 235 -18.95 -14.01 1.88
N LEU A 236 -19.18 -13.47 0.68
CA LEU A 236 -19.58 -12.08 0.47
C LEU A 236 -20.97 -11.76 1.05
N ASN A 237 -21.85 -12.75 1.12
CA ASN A 237 -23.22 -12.60 1.61
C ASN A 237 -23.42 -13.11 3.05
N SER A 238 -22.32 -13.51 3.71
CA SER A 238 -22.31 -14.01 5.08
C SER A 238 -22.33 -12.88 6.11
#